data_AF-A0A948GJ93-F1
#
_entry.id   AF-A0A948GJ93-F1
#
_cell.length_a   1.000
_cell.length_b   1.000
_cell.length_c   1.000
_cell.angle_alpha   90.00
_cell.angle_beta   90.00
_cell.angle_gamma   90.00
#
_symmetry.space_group_name_H-M   'P 1'
#
loop_
_entity.id
_entity.type
_entity.pdbx_description
1 polymer ?
#
loop_
_entity_poly.entity_id
_entity_poly.type
_entity_poly.pdbx_seq_one_letter_code
_entity_poly.pdbx_strand_id
1 'polypeptide(L)' 'MIANYERLVALHNVMTESEKKALAEWERNHVDGSSKYGTSDWPGWTAIAARHAH' A
#
# COMPACT_ATOMS: atom_id res chain seq x y z
N MET A 1 -13.70 7.18 -11.72
CA MET A 1 -13.13 6.35 -10.63
C MET A 1 -11.61 6.54 -10.59
N ILE A 2 -11.14 7.69 -10.11
CA ILE A 2 -9.70 8.03 -10.01
C ILE A 2 -9.26 8.09 -8.53
N ALA A 3 -10.22 8.25 -7.60
CA ALA A 3 -9.97 8.56 -6.20
C ALA A 3 -9.16 7.53 -5.40
N ASN A 4 -9.10 6.26 -5.81
CA ASN A 4 -8.39 5.23 -5.03
C ASN A 4 -6.89 5.20 -5.35
N TYR A 5 -6.50 5.38 -6.61
CA TYR A 5 -5.09 5.31 -7.00
C TYR A 5 -4.31 6.54 -6.52
N GLU A 6 -4.87 7.74 -6.71
CA GLU A 6 -4.28 8.98 -6.19
C GLU A 6 -4.12 8.94 -4.67
N ARG A 7 -5.10 8.36 -3.95
CA ARG A 7 -5.03 8.17 -2.50
C ARG A 7 -3.90 7.23 -2.11
N LEU A 8 -3.74 6.10 -2.78
CA LEU A 8 -2.66 5.16 -2.50
C LEU A 8 -1.28 5.78 -2.74
N VAL A 9 -1.12 6.56 -3.81
CA VAL A 9 0.13 7.30 -4.08
C VAL A 9 0.41 8.33 -2.97
N ALA A 10 -0.61 9.07 -2.52
CA ALA A 10 -0.46 10.03 -1.43
C ALA A 10 -0.09 9.34 -0.11
N LEU A 11 -0.75 8.22 0.23
CA LEU A 11 -0.43 7.42 1.41
C LEU A 11 0.99 6.84 1.33
N HIS A 12 1.40 6.36 0.16
CA HIS A 12 2.75 5.84 -0.06
C HIS A 12 3.84 6.88 0.22
N ASN A 13 3.60 8.14 -0.15
CA ASN A 13 4.57 9.23 0.08
C ASN A 13 4.77 9.59 1.56
N VAL A 14 3.77 9.32 2.41
CA VAL A 14 3.82 9.61 3.86
C VAL A 14 4.15 8.38 4.72
N MET A 15 4.45 7.25 4.09
CA MET A 15 4.88 6.04 4.77
C MET A 15 6.25 6.24 5.44
N THR A 16 6.41 5.66 6.62
CA THR A 16 7.72 5.53 7.26
C THR A 16 8.58 4.51 6.51
N GLU A 17 9.90 4.54 6.72
CA GLU A 17 10.81 3.58 6.11
C GLU A 17 10.51 2.13 6.52
N SER A 18 10.03 1.91 7.74
CA SER A 18 9.60 0.57 8.19
C SER A 18 8.35 0.09 7.45
N GLU A 19 7.40 0.99 7.19
CA GLU A 19 6.19 0.68 6.43
C GLU A 19 6.53 0.37 4.97
N LYS A 20 7.42 1.15 4.35
CA LYS A 20 7.89 0.89 2.98
C LYS A 20 8.57 -0.47 2.87
N LYS A 21 9.38 -0.83 3.87
CA LYS A 21 10.01 -2.15 3.92
C LYS A 21 8.99 -3.28 4.06
N ALA A 22 7.98 -3.11 4.92
CA ALA A 22 6.91 -4.09 5.07
C ALA A 22 6.08 -4.26 3.79
N LEU A 23 5.81 -3.16 3.08
CA LEU A 23 5.17 -3.20 1.76
C LEU A 23 6.02 -3.97 0.75
N ALA A 24 7.31 -3.64 0.63
CA ALA A 24 8.21 -4.31 -0.31
C ALA A 24 8.38 -5.82 -0.02
N GLU A 25 8.43 -6.21 1.26
CA GLU A 25 8.45 -7.63 1.66
C GLU A 25 7.15 -8.33 1.29
N TRP A 26 6.01 -7.67 1.50
CA TRP A 26 4.71 -8.23 1.12
C TRP A 26 4.58 -8.38 -0.40
N GLU A 27 4.98 -7.36 -1.16
CA GLU A 27 4.96 -7.37 -2.63
C GLU A 27 5.78 -8.53 -3.20
N ARG A 28 6.99 -8.78 -2.68
CA ARG A 28 7.81 -9.92 -3.10
C ARG A 28 7.14 -11.28 -2.87
N ASN A 29 6.30 -11.39 -1.84
CA ASN A 29 5.65 -12.65 -1.47
C ASN A 29 4.30 -12.86 -2.16
N HIS A 30 3.64 -11.80 -2.66
CA HIS A 30 2.25 -11.86 -3.14
C HIS A 30 2.07 -11.33 -4.57
N VAL A 31 2.85 -10.34 -4.99
CA VAL A 31 2.78 -9.75 -6.33
C VAL A 31 3.77 -10.50 -7.23
N ASP A 32 3.48 -11.78 -7.44
CA ASP A 32 4.30 -12.74 -8.19
C ASP A 32 3.99 -12.76 -9.70
N GLY A 33 3.14 -11.85 -10.18
CA GLY A 33 2.69 -11.80 -11.57
C GLY A 33 1.52 -12.73 -11.89
N SER A 34 1.00 -13.48 -10.92
CA SER A 34 -0.22 -14.30 -11.08
C SER A 34 -1.51 -13.49 -11.23
N SER A 35 -1.42 -12.15 -11.12
CA SER A 35 -2.55 -11.22 -11.09
C SER A 35 -3.55 -11.47 -9.95
N LYS A 36 -3.20 -12.31 -8.96
CA LYS A 36 -4.04 -12.62 -7.80
C LYS A 36 -4.06 -11.50 -6.76
N TYR A 37 -2.94 -10.82 -6.61
CA TYR A 37 -2.77 -9.69 -5.71
C TYR A 37 -1.98 -8.58 -6.40
N GLY A 38 -2.41 -7.34 -6.21
CA GLY A 38 -1.67 -6.14 -6.55
C GLY A 38 -1.20 -5.42 -5.29
N THR A 39 -0.28 -4.47 -5.46
CA THR A 39 0.20 -3.57 -4.39
C THR A 39 -0.96 -2.92 -3.61
N SER A 40 -2.10 -2.64 -4.26
CA SER A 40 -3.30 -2.09 -3.63
C SER A 40 -4.00 -3.02 -2.63
N ASP A 41 -3.74 -4.33 -2.70
CA ASP A 41 -4.36 -5.33 -1.81
C ASP A 41 -3.59 -5.52 -0.51
N TRP A 42 -2.50 -4.78 -0.31
CA TRP A 42 -1.73 -4.85 0.92
C TRP A 42 -2.56 -4.39 2.13
N PRO A 43 -2.75 -5.22 3.16
CA PRO A 43 -3.58 -4.87 4.31
C PRO A 43 -3.04 -3.68 5.13
N GLY A 44 -1.76 -3.34 4.98
CA GLY A 44 -1.12 -2.20 5.66
C GLY A 44 -1.69 -0.84 5.25
N TRP A 45 -2.36 -0.73 4.09
CA TRP A 45 -2.98 0.52 3.66
C TRP A 45 -4.00 1.07 4.66
N THR A 46 -4.75 0.20 5.34
CA THR A 46 -5.75 0.59 6.33
C THR A 46 -5.12 1.29 7.53
N ALA A 47 -3.97 0.80 8.01
CA ALA A 47 -3.27 1.40 9.14
C ALA A 47 -2.72 2.79 8.80
N ILE A 48 -2.16 2.95 7.60
CA ILE A 48 -1.65 4.24 7.12
C ILE A 48 -2.81 5.20 6.89
N ALA A 49 -3.89 4.75 6.24
CA ALA A 49 -5.09 5.56 6.02
C ALA A 49 -5.72 6.03 7.33
N ALA A 50 -5.79 5.17 8.36
CA ALA A 50 -6.32 5.54 9.67
C ALA A 50 -5.48 6.63 10.37
N ARG A 51 -4.16 6.63 10.20
CA ARG A 51 -3.27 7.67 10.74
C ARG A 51 -3.45 9.03 10.06
N HIS A 52 -3.83 9.03 8.78
CA HIS A 52 -3.94 10.25 7.96
C HIS A 52 -5.38 10.70 7.70
N ALA A 53 -6.38 10.00 8.28
CA ALA A 53 -7.77 10.42 8.28
C ALA A 53 -7.99 11.44 9.42
N HIS A 54 -7.65 12.70 9.15
CA HIS A 54 -7.95 13.85 10.00
C HIS A 54 -8.85 14.84 9.28
#